data_AF-A0A946M328-F1
#
_entry.id   AF-A0A946M328-F1
#
_cell.length_a   1.000
_cell.length_b   1.000
_cell.length_c   1.000
_cell.angle_alpha   90.00
_cell.angle_beta   90.00
_cell.angle_gamma   90.00
#
_symmetry.space_group_name_H-M   'P 1'
#
loop_
_entity.id
_entity.type
_entity.pdbx_description
1 polymer ?
#
loop_
_entity_poly.entity_id
_entity_poly.type
_entity_poly.pdbx_seq_one_letter_code
_entity_poly.pdbx_strand_id
1 'polypeptide(L)'
;MLDVLMYLFENYAHDAAEEPTAPAQLQDELQRAGFTEKQISRAFNWLEGLSELKGGRLLDQGRVTQPFRIYSRVEAAMIDIEGQGLLLYLEQIGVLNCEAREAVIDRVMALESDDFDEEQLKWVVLMVLFNQPGAESSYAWMEDFVYDGAPESIH
;
A
#
# COMPACT_ATOMS: atom_id res chain seq x y z
N MET A 1 -4.57 9.95 -9.23
CA MET A 1 -3.87 10.25 -7.95
C MET A 1 -3.04 9.05 -7.58
N LEU A 2 -3.64 7.87 -7.59
CA LEU A 2 -2.91 6.62 -7.49
C LEU A 2 -1.78 6.52 -8.52
N ASP A 3 -1.97 7.03 -9.74
CA ASP A 3 -0.92 7.12 -10.78
C ASP A 3 0.34 7.87 -10.30
N VAL A 4 0.15 8.92 -9.47
CA VAL A 4 1.27 9.65 -8.87
C VAL A 4 1.97 8.79 -7.82
N LEU A 5 1.19 8.06 -7.00
CA LEU A 5 1.74 7.17 -5.99
C LEU A 5 2.53 6.02 -6.64
N MET A 6 2.00 5.42 -7.70
CA MET A 6 2.68 4.39 -8.49
C MET A 6 3.97 4.92 -9.09
N TYR A 7 3.93 6.07 -9.77
CA TYR A 7 5.13 6.70 -10.34
C TYR A 7 6.20 6.98 -9.27
N LEU A 8 5.78 7.49 -8.10
CA LEU A 8 6.69 7.75 -6.99
C LEU A 8 7.34 6.46 -6.47
N PHE A 9 6.58 5.39 -6.42
CA PHE A 9 7.08 4.13 -5.91
C PHE A 9 8.00 3.45 -6.91
N GLU A 10 7.61 3.35 -8.18
CA GLU A 10 8.43 2.77 -9.25
C GLU A 10 9.78 3.46 -9.40
N ASN A 11 9.80 4.79 -9.29
CA ASN A 11 11.03 5.57 -9.54
C ASN A 11 11.88 5.82 -8.28
N TYR A 12 11.33 5.67 -7.07
CA TYR A 12 12.07 6.03 -5.84
C TYR A 12 12.07 4.98 -4.73
N ALA A 13 11.29 3.90 -4.83
CA ALA A 13 11.31 2.87 -3.79
C ALA A 13 12.59 2.02 -3.81
N HIS A 14 13.25 1.93 -4.98
CA HIS A 14 14.47 1.13 -5.18
C HIS A 14 15.77 1.89 -4.84
N ASP A 15 15.76 3.23 -4.87
CA ASP A 15 16.95 4.08 -4.66
C ASP A 15 17.13 4.54 -3.21
N ALA A 16 17.10 3.57 -2.27
CA ALA A 16 17.43 3.80 -0.86
C ALA A 16 18.89 4.28 -0.62
N ALA A 17 19.70 4.36 -1.68
CA ALA A 17 21.10 4.80 -1.68
C ALA A 17 21.30 6.28 -2.07
N GLU A 18 20.29 6.95 -2.62
CA GLU A 18 20.38 8.38 -2.97
C GLU A 18 19.89 9.28 -1.82
N GLU A 19 20.47 10.49 -1.71
CA GLU A 19 20.04 11.46 -0.70
C GLU A 19 18.53 11.73 -0.85
N PRO A 20 17.77 11.84 0.26
CA PRO A 20 16.33 12.04 0.19
C PRO A 20 16.01 13.28 -0.65
N THR A 21 15.37 13.07 -1.81
CA THR A 21 14.98 14.13 -2.72
C THR A 21 14.07 15.11 -1.99
N ALA A 22 14.38 16.41 -2.06
CA ALA A 22 13.55 17.41 -1.40
C ALA A 22 12.13 17.36 -1.98
N PRO A 23 11.05 17.45 -1.16
CA PRO A 23 9.67 17.39 -1.65
C PRO A 23 9.36 18.38 -2.78
N ALA A 24 10.01 19.55 -2.77
CA ALA A 24 9.86 20.55 -3.82
C ALA A 24 10.47 20.13 -5.18
N GLN A 25 11.57 19.36 -5.16
CA GLN A 25 12.18 18.82 -6.39
C GLN A 25 11.32 17.70 -6.96
N LEU A 26 10.79 16.83 -6.09
CA LEU A 26 9.86 15.77 -6.45
C LEU A 26 8.57 16.33 -7.09
N GLN A 27 8.06 17.45 -6.55
CA GLN A 27 6.89 18.12 -7.10
C GLN A 27 7.14 18.69 -8.51
N ASP A 28 8.31 19.29 -8.77
CA ASP A 28 8.68 19.79 -10.11
C ASP A 28 8.79 18.63 -11.11
N GLU A 29 9.38 17.51 -10.70
CA GLU A 29 9.49 16.32 -11.55
C GLU A 29 8.12 15.73 -11.91
N LEU A 30 7.23 15.58 -10.92
CA LEU A 30 5.87 15.09 -11.15
C LEU A 30 5.08 16.01 -12.09
N GLN A 31 5.27 17.33 -12.00
CA GLN A 31 4.68 18.27 -12.94
C GLN A 31 5.21 18.08 -14.36
N ARG A 32 6.52 17.82 -14.50
CA ARG A 32 7.16 17.54 -15.80
C ARG A 32 6.75 16.19 -16.38
N ALA A 33 6.43 15.21 -15.53
CA ALA A 33 5.84 13.94 -15.92
C ALA A 33 4.37 14.07 -16.38
N GLY A 34 3.76 15.25 -16.22
CA GLY A 34 2.42 15.58 -16.72
C GLY A 34 1.31 15.48 -15.67
N PHE A 35 1.64 15.27 -14.39
CA PHE A 35 0.65 15.25 -13.32
C PHE A 35 0.19 16.65 -12.96
N THR A 36 -1.11 16.79 -12.68
CA THR A 36 -1.67 18.06 -12.23
C THR A 36 -1.28 18.36 -10.78
N GLU A 37 -1.14 19.63 -10.43
CA GLU A 37 -0.84 20.05 -9.05
C GLU A 37 -1.84 19.48 -8.02
N LYS A 38 -3.11 19.35 -8.42
CA LYS A 38 -4.15 18.72 -7.58
C LYS A 38 -3.88 17.23 -7.34
N GLN A 39 -3.49 16.47 -8.36
CA GLN A 39 -3.16 15.05 -8.19
C GLN A 39 -1.93 14.88 -7.30
N ILE A 40 -0.92 15.72 -7.50
CA ILE A 40 0.32 15.70 -6.71
C ILE A 40 0.03 16.02 -5.25
N SER A 41 -0.69 17.12 -4.97
CA SER A 41 -1.05 17.50 -3.60
C SER A 41 -1.85 16.41 -2.88
N ARG A 42 -2.82 15.78 -3.55
CA ARG A 42 -3.60 14.71 -2.92
C ARG A 42 -2.74 13.46 -2.63
N ALA A 43 -1.80 13.11 -3.53
CA ALA A 43 -0.88 12.00 -3.31
C ALA A 43 0.04 12.24 -2.10
N PHE A 44 0.59 13.45 -1.96
CA PHE A 44 1.38 13.81 -0.77
C PHE A 44 0.55 13.76 0.51
N ASN A 45 -0.69 14.26 0.51
CA ASN A 45 -1.58 14.17 1.66
C ASN A 45 -1.89 12.71 2.02
N TRP A 46 -2.04 11.84 1.02
CA TRP A 46 -2.25 10.40 1.24
C TRP A 46 -1.03 9.75 1.91
N LEU A 47 0.18 10.08 1.46
CA LEU A 47 1.45 9.61 2.03
C LEU A 47 1.67 10.13 3.46
N GLU A 48 1.28 11.36 3.75
CA GLU A 48 1.35 11.93 5.10
C GLU A 48 0.51 11.09 6.07
N GLY A 49 -0.75 10.80 5.72
CA GLY A 49 -1.60 9.95 6.56
C GLY A 49 -1.09 8.49 6.68
N LEU A 50 -0.37 7.98 5.68
CA LEU A 50 0.28 6.68 5.78
C LEU A 50 1.39 6.69 6.86
N SER A 51 2.12 7.78 6.99
CA SER A 51 3.12 7.98 8.05
C SER A 51 2.49 8.05 9.45
N GLU A 52 1.31 8.66 9.57
CA GLU A 52 0.59 8.81 10.84
C GLU A 52 0.11 7.46 11.42
N LEU A 53 -0.20 6.49 10.58
CA LEU A 53 -0.63 5.15 10.99
C LEU A 53 0.42 4.41 11.85
N LYS A 54 1.72 4.77 11.73
CA LYS A 54 2.81 4.22 12.56
C LYS A 54 2.62 4.43 14.06
N GLY A 55 1.84 5.44 14.45
CA GLY A 55 1.63 5.80 15.87
C GLY A 55 0.51 5.01 16.55
N GLY A 56 -0.32 4.30 15.78
CA GLY A 56 -1.52 3.62 16.25
C GLY A 56 -1.25 2.23 16.81
N ARG A 57 -0.55 2.13 17.95
CA ARG A 57 -0.45 0.85 18.69
C ARG A 57 -1.85 0.42 19.13
N LEU A 58 -2.53 -0.39 18.32
CA LEU A 58 -3.72 -1.10 18.75
C LEU A 58 -3.29 -2.09 19.83
N LEU A 59 -3.92 -1.90 20.99
CA LEU A 59 -3.70 -2.61 22.23
C LEU A 59 -3.50 -4.11 21.99
N ASP A 60 -2.44 -4.65 22.60
CA ASP A 60 -2.15 -6.08 22.76
C ASP A 60 -3.29 -6.75 23.56
N GLN A 61 -4.45 -6.92 22.92
CA GLN A 61 -5.59 -7.64 23.46
C GLN A 61 -5.48 -9.09 23.03
N GLY A 62 -4.58 -9.81 23.71
CA GLY A 62 -4.60 -11.25 23.86
C GLY A 62 -4.76 -12.06 22.57
N ARG A 63 -3.63 -12.36 21.91
CA ARG A 63 -3.41 -13.47 20.95
C ARG A 63 -4.70 -14.19 20.48
N VAL A 64 -5.52 -13.52 19.67
CA VAL A 64 -6.37 -14.22 18.72
C VAL A 64 -5.43 -14.53 17.57
N THR A 65 -5.11 -15.81 17.39
CA THR A 65 -4.03 -16.24 16.49
C THR A 65 -4.26 -15.80 15.05
N GLN A 66 -5.51 -15.56 14.65
CA GLN A 66 -5.92 -14.82 13.45
C GLN A 66 -7.36 -14.31 13.64
N PRO A 67 -7.61 -13.03 13.95
CA PRO A 67 -8.96 -12.50 14.08
C PRO A 67 -9.67 -12.50 12.72
N PHE A 68 -10.85 -13.13 12.66
CA PHE A 68 -11.72 -13.10 11.49
C PHE A 68 -12.17 -11.66 11.20
N ARG A 69 -11.82 -11.13 10.03
CA ARG A 69 -12.23 -9.78 9.59
C ARG A 69 -13.60 -9.84 8.91
N ILE A 70 -14.45 -8.86 9.22
CA ILE A 70 -15.72 -8.62 8.54
C ILE A 70 -15.62 -7.27 7.85
N TYR A 71 -15.78 -7.24 6.53
CA TYR A 71 -15.82 -6.01 5.75
C TYR A 71 -17.20 -5.35 5.89
N SER A 72 -17.19 -4.05 6.18
CA SER A 72 -18.36 -3.20 6.10
C SER A 72 -18.83 -3.07 4.64
N ARG A 73 -20.05 -2.59 4.46
CA ARG A 73 -20.61 -2.39 3.10
C ARG A 73 -19.82 -1.39 2.26
N VAL A 74 -19.17 -0.42 2.91
CA VAL A 74 -18.37 0.60 2.21
C VAL A 74 -17.03 0.00 1.81
N GLU A 75 -16.36 -0.72 2.71
CA GLU A 75 -15.13 -1.44 2.37
C GLU A 75 -15.37 -2.48 1.28
N ALA A 76 -16.45 -3.26 1.35
CA ALA A 76 -16.78 -4.26 0.34
C ALA A 76 -17.22 -3.68 -1.01
N ALA A 77 -17.54 -2.38 -1.07
CA ALA A 77 -17.82 -1.69 -2.33
C ALA A 77 -16.54 -1.17 -2.99
N MET A 78 -15.52 -0.80 -2.19
CA MET A 78 -14.22 -0.35 -2.67
C MET A 78 -13.27 -1.51 -2.94
N ILE A 79 -13.29 -2.53 -2.09
CA ILE A 79 -12.48 -3.73 -2.17
C ILE A 79 -13.44 -4.86 -2.52
N ASP A 80 -13.45 -5.24 -3.79
CA ASP A 80 -14.28 -6.33 -4.31
C ASP A 80 -13.86 -7.70 -3.74
N ILE A 81 -14.50 -8.76 -4.23
CA ILE A 81 -14.28 -10.12 -3.70
C ILE A 81 -12.85 -10.57 -3.97
N GLU A 82 -12.33 -10.23 -5.14
CA GLU A 82 -10.99 -10.50 -5.62
C GLU A 82 -9.95 -9.80 -4.72
N GLY A 83 -10.11 -8.51 -4.46
CA GLY A 83 -9.25 -7.75 -3.55
C GLY A 83 -9.31 -8.25 -2.11
N GLN A 84 -10.50 -8.63 -1.61
CA GLN A 84 -10.65 -9.23 -0.28
C GLN A 84 -9.94 -10.59 -0.21
N GLY A 85 -10.00 -11.38 -1.28
CA GLY A 85 -9.29 -12.65 -1.42
C GLY A 85 -7.77 -12.47 -1.44
N LEU A 86 -7.28 -11.44 -2.13
CA LEU A 86 -5.86 -11.09 -2.14
C LEU A 86 -5.36 -10.73 -0.73
N LEU A 87 -6.07 -9.86 0.00
CA LEU A 87 -5.69 -9.51 1.37
C LEU A 87 -5.64 -10.73 2.30
N LEU A 88 -6.62 -11.63 2.16
CA LEU A 88 -6.64 -12.88 2.91
C LEU A 88 -5.45 -13.77 2.56
N TYR A 89 -5.13 -13.91 1.27
CA TYR A 89 -4.00 -14.69 0.80
C TYR A 89 -2.68 -14.16 1.36
N LEU A 90 -2.45 -12.84 1.26
CA LEU A 90 -1.25 -12.17 1.77
C LEU A 90 -1.09 -12.32 3.30
N GLU A 91 -2.20 -12.32 4.05
CA GLU A 91 -2.19 -12.60 5.48
C GLU A 91 -1.85 -14.08 5.78
N GLN A 92 -2.37 -15.02 4.98
CA GLN A 92 -2.10 -16.45 5.15
C GLN A 92 -0.65 -16.84 4.91
N ILE A 93 0.00 -16.22 3.93
CA ILE A 93 1.44 -16.45 3.65
C ILE A 93 2.36 -15.60 4.55
N GLY A 94 1.79 -14.76 5.42
CA GLY A 94 2.53 -13.96 6.40
C GLY A 94 3.19 -12.70 5.85
N VAL A 95 2.87 -12.30 4.61
CA VAL A 95 3.32 -11.02 4.03
C VAL A 95 2.67 -9.86 4.77
N LEU A 96 1.37 -9.98 5.06
CA LEU A 96 0.65 -9.04 5.91
C LEU A 96 0.41 -9.64 7.29
N ASN A 97 0.62 -8.83 8.32
CA ASN A 97 0.06 -9.08 9.65
C ASN A 97 -1.28 -8.33 9.79
N CYS A 98 -2.02 -8.56 10.89
CA CYS A 98 -3.31 -7.93 11.09
C CYS A 98 -3.22 -6.39 11.08
N GLU A 99 -2.18 -5.80 11.67
CA GLU A 99 -1.97 -4.34 11.69
C GLU A 99 -1.75 -3.79 10.29
N ALA A 100 -0.93 -4.46 9.49
CA ALA A 100 -0.67 -4.12 8.10
C ALA A 100 -1.93 -4.23 7.24
N ARG A 101 -2.74 -5.27 7.43
CA ARG A 101 -4.03 -5.42 6.74
C ARG A 101 -4.96 -4.24 7.05
N GLU A 102 -5.07 -3.83 8.31
CA GLU A 102 -5.90 -2.68 8.68
C GLU A 102 -5.36 -1.37 8.08
N ALA A 103 -4.04 -1.18 8.08
CA ALA A 103 -3.41 -0.03 7.44
C ALA A 103 -3.68 0.02 5.93
N VAL A 104 -3.62 -1.13 5.24
CA VAL A 104 -3.98 -1.22 3.82
C VAL A 104 -5.43 -0.81 3.60
N ILE A 105 -6.37 -1.38 4.35
CA ILE A 105 -7.79 -1.06 4.20
C ILE A 105 -8.04 0.43 4.43
N ASP A 106 -7.51 1.01 5.51
CA ASP A 106 -7.64 2.44 5.81
C ASP A 106 -7.12 3.31 4.66
N ARG A 107 -5.96 2.94 4.08
CA ARG A 107 -5.37 3.66 2.96
C ARG A 107 -6.14 3.51 1.66
N VAL A 108 -6.71 2.35 1.38
CA VAL A 108 -7.61 2.15 0.23
C VAL A 108 -8.84 3.04 0.37
N MET A 109 -9.44 3.09 1.56
CA MET A 109 -10.60 3.97 1.80
C MET A 109 -10.28 5.46 1.62
N ALA A 110 -9.02 5.86 1.85
CA ALA A 110 -8.55 7.23 1.66
C ALA A 110 -8.22 7.60 0.19
N LEU A 111 -8.24 6.64 -0.75
CA LEU A 111 -7.96 6.93 -2.17
C LEU A 111 -9.08 7.70 -2.87
N GLU A 112 -10.33 7.63 -2.37
CA GLU A 112 -11.52 8.25 -2.97
C GLU A 112 -11.60 8.05 -4.51
N SER A 113 -11.33 6.83 -4.98
CA SER A 113 -11.34 6.44 -6.40
C SER A 113 -12.53 5.55 -6.71
N ASP A 114 -13.26 5.83 -7.80
CA ASP A 114 -14.39 5.01 -8.24
C ASP A 114 -13.96 3.75 -9.03
N ASP A 115 -12.76 3.76 -9.61
CA ASP A 115 -12.18 2.67 -10.39
C ASP A 115 -10.95 2.10 -9.66
N PHE A 116 -11.20 1.24 -8.68
CA PHE A 116 -10.17 0.54 -7.91
C PHE A 116 -10.16 -0.95 -8.23
N ASP A 117 -8.99 -1.49 -8.56
CA ASP A 117 -8.80 -2.89 -8.97
C ASP A 117 -7.72 -3.61 -8.16
N GLU A 118 -7.51 -4.90 -8.46
CA GLU A 118 -6.52 -5.74 -7.78
C GLU A 118 -5.08 -5.23 -7.96
N GLU A 119 -4.72 -4.72 -9.14
CA GLU A 119 -3.36 -4.23 -9.41
C GLU A 119 -3.06 -3.00 -8.54
N GLN A 120 -4.01 -2.09 -8.47
CA GLN A 120 -3.97 -0.92 -7.60
C GLN A 120 -3.85 -1.32 -6.11
N LEU A 121 -4.56 -2.36 -5.69
CA LEU A 121 -4.46 -2.88 -4.32
C LEU A 121 -3.06 -3.39 -4.00
N LYS A 122 -2.39 -4.06 -4.94
CA LYS A 122 -1.01 -4.54 -4.74
C LYS A 122 -0.04 -3.38 -4.49
N TRP A 123 -0.18 -2.28 -5.23
CA TRP A 123 0.62 -1.07 -5.00
C TRP A 123 0.38 -0.47 -3.61
N VAL A 124 -0.88 -0.39 -3.17
CA VAL A 124 -1.19 0.11 -1.81
C VAL A 124 -0.58 -0.79 -0.74
N VAL A 125 -0.67 -2.11 -0.90
CA VAL A 125 -0.02 -3.07 -0.01
C VAL A 125 1.49 -2.83 0.06
N LEU A 126 2.13 -2.69 -1.10
CA LEU A 126 3.56 -2.49 -1.20
C LEU A 126 4.00 -1.18 -0.53
N MET A 127 3.25 -0.09 -0.72
CA MET A 127 3.47 1.20 -0.05
C MET A 127 3.32 1.10 1.47
N VAL A 128 2.33 0.35 1.96
CA VAL A 128 2.14 0.12 3.40
C VAL A 128 3.31 -0.67 3.97
N LEU A 129 3.79 -1.70 3.29
CA LEU A 129 4.95 -2.50 3.71
C LEU A 129 6.24 -1.69 3.71
N PHE A 130 6.48 -0.86 2.70
CA PHE A 130 7.62 0.06 2.64
C PHE A 130 7.67 0.98 3.86
N ASN A 131 6.50 1.39 4.33
CA ASN A 131 6.38 2.27 5.47
C ASN A 131 6.39 1.52 6.81
N GLN A 132 6.56 0.19 6.86
CA GLN A 132 6.63 -0.58 8.10
C GLN A 132 8.06 -1.01 8.47
N PRO A 133 8.53 -0.70 9.69
CA PRO A 133 9.85 -1.16 10.13
C PRO A 133 9.86 -2.69 10.34
N GLY A 134 10.89 -3.38 9.85
CA GLY A 134 11.02 -4.84 10.00
C GLY A 134 10.21 -5.66 9.00
N ALA A 135 9.64 -5.03 7.96
CA ALA A 135 8.88 -5.67 6.91
C ALA A 135 9.70 -5.94 5.63
N GLU A 136 11.04 -5.90 5.69
CA GLU A 136 11.91 -5.94 4.51
C GLU A 136 11.74 -7.23 3.68
N SER A 137 11.55 -8.37 4.35
CA SER A 137 11.30 -9.65 3.66
C SER A 137 9.91 -9.72 3.02
N SER A 138 8.90 -9.18 3.68
CA SER A 138 7.53 -9.08 3.14
C SER A 138 7.46 -8.11 1.96
N TYR A 139 8.21 -7.01 2.06
CA TYR A 139 8.37 -6.02 1.01
C TYR A 139 8.98 -6.65 -0.25
N ALA A 140 10.12 -7.33 -0.13
CA ALA A 140 10.77 -7.95 -1.28
C ALA A 140 9.88 -9.00 -1.96
N TRP A 141 9.15 -9.81 -1.16
CA TRP A 141 8.19 -10.75 -1.71
C TRP A 141 7.06 -10.06 -2.47
N MET A 142 6.52 -8.97 -1.92
CA MET A 142 5.42 -8.23 -2.54
C MET A 142 5.88 -7.51 -3.81
N GLU A 143 7.14 -7.06 -3.83
CA GLU A 143 7.77 -6.45 -4.99
C GLU A 143 7.87 -7.44 -6.16
N ASP A 144 8.42 -8.63 -5.90
CA ASP A 144 8.44 -9.72 -6.88
C ASP A 144 7.01 -10.05 -7.37
N PHE A 145 6.03 -10.09 -6.45
CA PHE A 145 4.63 -10.36 -6.78
C PHE A 145 3.98 -9.28 -7.66
N VAL A 146 4.38 -8.02 -7.52
CA VAL A 146 3.89 -6.89 -8.33
C VAL A 146 4.50 -6.93 -9.73
N TYR A 147 5.81 -7.17 -9.84
CA TYR A 147 6.52 -7.10 -11.12
C TYR A 147 6.44 -8.40 -11.95
N ASP A 148 6.59 -9.56 -11.30
CA ASP A 148 6.68 -10.87 -11.96
C ASP A 148 5.38 -11.70 -11.83
N GLY A 149 4.41 -11.20 -11.06
CA GLY A 149 3.17 -11.92 -10.75
C GLY A 149 3.36 -12.98 -9.67
N ALA A 150 2.30 -13.75 -9.39
CA ALA A 150 2.39 -14.87 -8.44
C ALA A 150 3.51 -15.82 -8.89
N PRO A 151 4.48 -16.17 -8.03
CA PRO A 151 5.48 -17.17 -8.40
C PRO A 151 4.72 -18.43 -8.82
N GLU A 152 4.93 -18.87 -10.06
CA GLU A 152 4.36 -20.13 -10.55
C GLU A 152 4.67 -21.20 -9.51
N SER A 153 3.62 -21.75 -8.91
CA SER A 153 3.76 -22.79 -7.90
C SER A 153 4.38 -23.99 -8.61
N ILE A 154 5.69 -24.18 -8.47
CA ILE A 154 6.34 -25.42 -8.90
C ILE A 154 5.83 -26.51 -7.95
N HIS A 155 4.77 -27.18 -8.37
CA HIS A 155 4.19 -28.36 -7.75
C HIS A 155 5.09 -29.58 -7.91
#